data_AF-A0A9E3TYY3-F1
#
_entry.id   AF-A0A9E3TYY3-F1
#
_cell.length_a   1.000
_cell.length_b   1.000
_cell.length_c   1.000
_cell.angle_alpha   90.00
_cell.angle_beta   90.00
_cell.angle_gamma   90.00
#
_symmetry.space_group_name_H-M   'P 1'
#
loop_
_entity.id
_entity.type
_entity.pdbx_description
1 polymer ?
#
loop_
_entity_poly.entity_id
_entity_poly.type
_entity_poly.pdbx_seq_one_letter_code
_entity_poly.pdbx_strand_id
1 'polypeptide(L)'
;HADKQKIAQEMLASADRVKADAVGRFALLTTAYRIALESNDIETASKSLDSLEREYELDVYDMKMSLLKKTSSLTQKNTFDTRLMDDSRRIAQDAVKRDDYKAALDMADVALAAARRLNDRKAVIAISKAARDLQKMSRAYDALNARLAELGGGAEDPKTSELAGRYYCLLKQEWDKGLPYLARAADNDLRRLAQRDVEAPTDPMVQLELADGWFDASARESDPEQESMERRALLWYDAALKSLPAGLAKLKAEQQAKDLRRELGGQRS
;
A
#
# COMPACT_ATOMS: atom_id res chain seq x y z
N HIS A 1 -15.68 5.01 -34.34
CA HIS A 1 -15.37 5.54 -33.00
C HIS A 1 -16.02 6.90 -32.75
N ALA A 2 -15.91 7.86 -33.68
CA ALA A 2 -16.47 9.21 -33.53
C ALA A 2 -17.96 9.25 -33.11
N ASP A 3 -18.84 8.46 -33.74
CA ASP A 3 -20.27 8.44 -33.37
C ASP A 3 -20.51 7.98 -31.93
N LYS A 4 -19.76 6.98 -31.46
CA LYS A 4 -19.83 6.50 -30.06
C LYS A 4 -19.34 7.57 -29.08
N GLN A 5 -18.28 8.29 -29.42
CA GLN A 5 -17.75 9.38 -28.58
C GLN A 5 -18.80 10.50 -28.44
N LYS A 6 -19.42 10.91 -29.57
CA LYS A 6 -20.48 11.92 -29.57
C LYS A 6 -21.67 11.49 -28.72
N ILE A 7 -22.11 10.23 -28.83
CA ILE A 7 -23.18 9.67 -27.98
C ILE A 7 -22.80 9.75 -26.49
N ALA A 8 -21.57 9.38 -26.13
CA ALA A 8 -21.14 9.45 -24.73
C ALA A 8 -21.13 10.89 -24.20
N GLN A 9 -20.65 11.85 -25.00
CA GLN A 9 -20.64 13.27 -24.66
C GLN A 9 -22.05 13.83 -24.48
N GLU A 10 -22.98 13.45 -25.36
CA GLU A 10 -24.39 13.84 -25.27
C GLU A 10 -25.07 13.23 -24.04
N MET A 11 -24.76 11.99 -23.69
CA MET A 11 -25.26 11.34 -22.47
C MET A 11 -24.75 12.04 -21.22
N LEU A 12 -23.46 12.38 -21.15
CA LEU A 12 -22.88 13.13 -20.05
C LEU A 12 -23.54 14.51 -19.91
N ALA A 13 -23.70 15.24 -21.01
CA ALA A 13 -24.39 16.54 -21.01
C ALA A 13 -25.87 16.42 -20.62
N SER A 14 -26.53 15.32 -20.98
CA SER A 14 -27.93 15.07 -20.62
C SER A 14 -28.09 14.74 -19.13
N ALA A 15 -27.10 14.06 -18.53
CA ALA A 15 -27.10 13.75 -17.10
C ALA A 15 -27.20 15.03 -16.23
N ASP A 16 -26.61 16.14 -16.66
CA ASP A 16 -26.71 17.43 -15.98
C ASP A 16 -28.09 18.10 -16.12
N ARG A 17 -28.88 17.72 -17.12
CA ARG A 17 -30.23 18.26 -17.35
C ARG A 17 -31.29 17.51 -16.56
N VAL A 18 -31.03 16.26 -16.19
CA VAL A 18 -31.97 15.39 -15.45
C VAL A 18 -31.57 15.22 -13.98
N LYS A 19 -30.97 16.25 -13.35
CA LYS A 19 -30.53 16.19 -11.94
C LYS A 19 -31.60 15.77 -10.93
N ALA A 20 -32.87 16.07 -11.21
CA ALA A 20 -33.99 15.69 -10.35
C ALA A 20 -34.34 14.19 -10.42
N ASP A 21 -33.98 13.51 -11.51
CA ASP A 21 -34.16 12.06 -11.67
C ASP A 21 -32.83 11.34 -11.36
N ALA A 22 -32.65 10.97 -10.09
CA ALA A 22 -31.43 10.30 -9.63
C ALA A 22 -31.17 8.97 -10.37
N VAL A 23 -32.21 8.20 -10.70
CA VAL A 23 -32.06 6.90 -11.36
C VAL A 23 -31.69 7.10 -12.83
N GLY A 24 -32.39 7.99 -13.53
CA GLY A 24 -32.09 8.33 -14.93
C GLY A 24 -30.71 8.94 -15.09
N ARG A 25 -30.32 9.86 -14.17
CA ARG A 25 -28.98 10.45 -14.15
C ARG A 25 -27.90 9.40 -13.92
N PHE A 26 -28.11 8.48 -12.99
CA PHE A 26 -27.18 7.37 -12.73
C PHE A 26 -26.98 6.49 -13.97
N ALA A 27 -28.07 6.09 -14.63
CA ALA A 27 -28.03 5.28 -15.84
C ALA A 27 -27.32 6.01 -17.00
N LEU A 28 -27.56 7.32 -17.17
CA LEU A 28 -26.86 8.13 -18.16
C LEU A 28 -25.36 8.20 -17.90
N LEU A 29 -24.95 8.48 -16.66
CA LEU A 29 -23.53 8.59 -16.30
C LEU A 29 -22.77 7.27 -16.44
N THR A 30 -23.36 6.16 -16.00
CA THR A 30 -22.74 4.83 -16.14
C THR A 30 -22.65 4.40 -17.61
N THR A 31 -23.67 4.70 -18.41
CA THR A 31 -23.67 4.41 -19.86
C THR A 31 -22.67 5.31 -20.60
N ALA A 32 -22.64 6.61 -20.29
CA ALA A 32 -21.67 7.56 -20.84
C ALA A 32 -20.24 7.09 -20.56
N TYR A 33 -19.95 6.73 -19.30
CA TYR A 33 -18.66 6.16 -18.90
C TYR A 33 -18.27 4.95 -19.76
N ARG A 34 -19.17 3.95 -19.88
CA ARG A 34 -18.88 2.70 -20.62
C ARG A 34 -18.62 2.97 -22.10
N ILE A 35 -19.49 3.74 -22.76
CA ILE A 35 -19.35 4.05 -24.19
C ILE A 35 -18.09 4.89 -24.43
N ALA A 36 -17.80 5.86 -23.56
CA ALA A 36 -16.59 6.66 -23.65
C ALA A 36 -15.33 5.78 -23.53
N LEU A 37 -15.31 4.85 -22.56
CA LEU A 37 -14.20 3.92 -22.37
C LEU A 37 -13.99 3.00 -23.59
N GLU A 38 -15.07 2.42 -24.15
CA GLU A 38 -15.03 1.59 -25.36
C GLU A 38 -14.57 2.37 -26.60
N SER A 39 -14.88 3.67 -26.67
CA SER A 39 -14.56 4.54 -27.79
C SER A 39 -13.27 5.34 -27.61
N ASN A 40 -12.49 5.05 -26.56
CA ASN A 40 -11.22 5.73 -26.20
C ASN A 40 -11.38 7.23 -25.89
N ASP A 41 -12.58 7.70 -25.56
CA ASP A 41 -12.82 9.07 -25.07
C ASP A 41 -12.55 9.13 -23.56
N ILE A 42 -11.26 9.25 -23.20
CA ILE A 42 -10.81 9.25 -21.81
C ILE A 42 -11.36 10.44 -21.03
N GLU A 43 -11.53 11.59 -21.68
CA GLU A 43 -12.00 12.80 -21.02
C GLU A 43 -13.47 12.64 -20.59
N THR A 44 -14.34 12.17 -21.49
CA THR A 44 -15.74 11.92 -21.17
C THR A 44 -15.91 10.79 -20.15
N ALA A 45 -15.11 9.73 -20.26
CA ALA A 45 -15.13 8.64 -19.28
C ALA A 45 -14.73 9.13 -17.88
N SER A 46 -13.65 9.92 -17.79
CA SER A 46 -13.17 10.52 -16.55
C SER A 46 -14.21 11.45 -15.91
N LYS A 47 -14.79 12.38 -16.69
CA LYS A 47 -15.84 13.29 -16.20
C LYS A 47 -17.11 12.56 -15.72
N SER A 48 -17.49 11.49 -16.42
CA SER A 48 -18.63 10.65 -16.03
C SER A 48 -18.36 9.95 -14.71
N LEU A 49 -17.15 9.41 -14.53
CA LEU A 49 -16.73 8.73 -13.31
C LEU A 49 -16.62 9.70 -12.12
N ASP A 50 -16.00 10.87 -12.31
CA ASP A 50 -15.91 11.92 -11.28
C ASP A 50 -17.31 12.37 -10.82
N SER A 51 -18.29 12.39 -11.73
CA SER A 51 -19.69 12.69 -11.40
C SER A 51 -20.38 11.56 -10.65
N LEU A 52 -20.10 10.30 -10.99
CA LEU A 52 -20.62 9.13 -10.26
C LEU A 52 -20.10 9.09 -8.83
N GLU A 53 -18.80 9.30 -8.64
CA GLU A 53 -18.18 9.29 -7.32
C GLU A 53 -18.68 10.42 -6.42
N ARG A 54 -18.91 11.62 -6.97
CA ARG A 54 -19.34 12.78 -6.17
C ARG A 54 -20.79 12.68 -5.72
N GLU A 55 -21.66 12.12 -6.54
CA GLU A 55 -23.11 12.24 -6.37
C GLU A 55 -23.77 10.96 -5.83
N TYR A 56 -23.04 9.83 -5.84
CA TYR A 56 -23.57 8.54 -5.42
C TYR A 56 -22.57 7.84 -4.48
N GLU A 57 -23.10 7.21 -3.43
CA GLU A 57 -22.33 6.36 -2.51
C GLU A 57 -22.03 5.01 -3.17
N LEU A 58 -21.14 5.00 -4.16
CA LEU A 58 -20.78 3.82 -4.93
C LEU A 58 -19.31 3.48 -4.78
N ASP A 59 -19.02 2.19 -4.62
CA ASP A 59 -17.66 1.70 -4.80
C ASP A 59 -17.33 1.68 -6.30
N VAL A 60 -16.66 2.74 -6.76
CA VAL A 60 -16.22 2.91 -8.14
C VAL A 60 -14.82 2.36 -8.40
N TYR A 61 -14.27 1.55 -7.48
CA TYR A 61 -12.90 1.05 -7.53
C TYR A 61 -12.56 0.35 -8.86
N ASP A 62 -13.39 -0.60 -9.30
CA ASP A 62 -13.19 -1.34 -10.55
C ASP A 62 -13.32 -0.45 -11.79
N MET A 63 -14.22 0.54 -11.74
CA MET A 63 -14.40 1.53 -12.82
C MET A 63 -13.17 2.43 -12.94
N LYS A 64 -12.58 2.86 -11.82
CA LYS A 64 -11.34 3.63 -11.82
C LYS A 64 -10.18 2.81 -12.39
N MET A 65 -9.99 1.57 -11.93
CA MET A 65 -8.95 0.69 -12.46
C MET A 65 -9.08 0.49 -13.98
N SER A 66 -10.29 0.26 -14.46
CA SER A 66 -10.57 0.07 -15.89
C SER A 66 -10.24 1.33 -16.70
N LEU A 67 -10.58 2.52 -16.20
CA LEU A 67 -10.24 3.80 -16.81
C LEU A 67 -8.73 4.02 -16.89
N LEU A 68 -7.99 3.77 -15.81
CA LEU A 68 -6.54 3.98 -15.77
C LEU A 68 -5.80 2.98 -16.68
N LYS A 69 -6.16 1.68 -16.63
CA LYS A 69 -5.61 0.66 -17.54
C LYS A 69 -5.85 1.05 -19.00
N LYS A 70 -7.06 1.47 -19.33
CA LYS A 70 -7.42 1.90 -20.68
C LYS A 70 -6.60 3.12 -21.10
N THR A 71 -6.51 4.15 -20.25
CA THR A 71 -5.72 5.36 -20.51
C THR A 71 -4.26 5.02 -20.77
N SER A 72 -3.67 4.12 -19.97
CA SER A 72 -2.27 3.69 -20.14
C SER A 72 -2.01 2.95 -21.46
N SER A 73 -2.98 2.15 -21.91
CA SER A 73 -2.87 1.35 -23.14
C SER A 73 -2.85 2.16 -24.43
N LEU A 74 -3.27 3.44 -24.40
CA LEU A 74 -3.35 4.27 -25.59
C LEU A 74 -2.00 4.85 -26.04
N THR A 75 -0.90 4.53 -25.32
CA THR A 75 0.54 4.68 -25.67
C THR A 75 1.05 6.05 -26.13
N GLN A 76 0.20 7.05 -26.33
CA GLN A 76 0.58 8.42 -26.63
C GLN A 76 0.92 9.16 -25.33
N LYS A 77 1.96 10.01 -25.36
CA LYS A 77 2.22 10.97 -24.28
C LYS A 77 0.98 11.84 -24.14
N ASN A 78 0.25 11.66 -23.06
CA ASN A 78 -1.02 12.32 -22.87
C ASN A 78 -0.87 13.41 -21.81
N THR A 79 -1.63 14.50 -21.93
CA THR A 79 -1.66 15.57 -20.91
C THR A 79 -2.05 15.03 -19.52
N PHE A 80 -2.66 13.85 -19.48
CA PHE A 80 -3.09 13.16 -18.27
C PHE A 80 -2.03 12.25 -17.63
N ASP A 81 -0.83 12.09 -18.18
CA ASP A 81 0.15 11.10 -17.66
C ASP A 81 0.52 11.35 -16.19
N THR A 82 0.61 12.60 -15.73
CA THR A 82 0.83 12.92 -14.30
C THR A 82 -0.35 12.44 -13.44
N ARG A 83 -1.59 12.78 -13.83
CA ARG A 83 -2.80 12.33 -13.12
C ARG A 83 -2.92 10.79 -13.14
N LEU A 84 -2.65 10.16 -14.29
CA LEU A 84 -2.64 8.71 -14.44
C LEU A 84 -1.64 8.04 -13.51
N MET A 85 -0.41 8.57 -13.43
CA MET A 85 0.62 8.08 -12.52
C MET A 85 0.17 8.17 -11.06
N ASP A 86 -0.28 9.35 -10.62
CA ASP A 86 -0.65 9.60 -9.22
C ASP A 86 -1.91 8.81 -8.81
N ASP A 87 -2.94 8.78 -9.66
CA ASP A 87 -4.16 8.00 -9.42
C ASP A 87 -3.87 6.50 -9.36
N SER A 88 -3.01 5.98 -10.25
CA SER A 88 -2.64 4.55 -10.23
C SER A 88 -1.85 4.20 -8.97
N ARG A 89 -0.94 5.06 -8.52
CA ARG A 89 -0.22 4.87 -7.25
C ARG A 89 -1.17 4.82 -6.06
N ARG A 90 -2.16 5.71 -6.01
CA ARG A 90 -3.18 5.73 -4.95
C ARG A 90 -4.02 4.45 -4.95
N ILE A 91 -4.48 4.00 -6.12
CA ILE A 91 -5.25 2.75 -6.21
C ILE A 91 -4.40 1.54 -5.83
N ALA A 92 -3.12 1.50 -6.20
CA ALA A 92 -2.22 0.44 -5.78
C ALA A 92 -2.11 0.35 -4.24
N GLN A 93 -2.04 1.48 -3.54
CA GLN A 93 -2.05 1.52 -2.08
C GLN A 93 -3.38 1.04 -1.49
N ASP A 94 -4.50 1.43 -2.08
CA ASP A 94 -5.81 0.96 -1.63
C ASP A 94 -6.04 -0.52 -1.91
N ALA A 95 -5.43 -1.08 -2.96
CA ALA A 95 -5.42 -2.50 -3.26
C ALA A 95 -4.70 -3.30 -2.17
N VAL A 96 -3.54 -2.81 -1.70
CA VAL A 96 -2.79 -3.42 -0.58
C VAL A 96 -3.62 -3.46 0.70
N LYS A 97 -4.39 -2.40 1.00
CA LYS A 97 -5.29 -2.40 2.18
C LYS A 97 -6.36 -3.49 2.08
N ARG A 98 -6.82 -3.78 0.87
CA ARG A 98 -7.81 -4.83 0.55
C ARG A 98 -7.18 -6.23 0.38
N ASP A 99 -5.87 -6.37 0.57
CA ASP A 99 -5.10 -7.58 0.27
C ASP A 99 -5.26 -8.07 -1.19
N ASP A 100 -5.67 -7.18 -2.12
CA ASP A 100 -5.75 -7.46 -3.56
C ASP A 100 -4.41 -7.13 -4.23
N TYR A 101 -3.44 -8.00 -4.04
CA TYR A 101 -2.09 -7.82 -4.58
C TYR A 101 -2.02 -7.87 -6.10
N LYS A 102 -2.97 -8.54 -6.75
CA LYS A 102 -3.08 -8.55 -8.21
C LYS A 102 -3.43 -7.14 -8.71
N ALA A 103 -4.45 -6.52 -8.14
CA ALA A 103 -4.80 -5.14 -8.46
C ALA A 103 -3.66 -4.16 -8.13
N ALA A 104 -2.98 -4.37 -7.00
CA ALA A 104 -1.85 -3.54 -6.58
C ALA A 104 -0.71 -3.54 -7.62
N LEU A 105 -0.32 -4.73 -8.09
CA LEU A 105 0.74 -4.91 -9.09
C LEU A 105 0.32 -4.34 -10.45
N ASP A 106 -0.90 -4.62 -10.90
CA ASP A 106 -1.44 -4.07 -12.14
C ASP A 106 -1.40 -2.53 -12.15
N MET A 107 -1.76 -1.89 -11.03
CA MET A 107 -1.74 -0.42 -10.92
C MET A 107 -0.32 0.15 -10.79
N ALA A 108 0.59 -0.57 -10.14
CA ALA A 108 2.01 -0.20 -10.13
C ALA A 108 2.62 -0.19 -11.54
N ASP A 109 2.24 -1.16 -12.39
CA ASP A 109 2.68 -1.21 -13.78
C ASP A 109 2.11 -0.05 -14.61
N VAL A 110 0.84 0.32 -14.39
CA VAL A 110 0.25 1.50 -15.03
C VAL A 110 0.98 2.78 -14.60
N ALA A 111 1.25 2.96 -13.31
CA ALA A 111 1.99 4.10 -12.80
C ALA A 111 3.41 4.17 -13.38
N LEU A 112 4.09 3.03 -13.48
CA LEU A 112 5.44 2.93 -14.02
C LEU A 112 5.49 3.28 -15.51
N ALA A 113 4.50 2.84 -16.29
CA ALA A 113 4.37 3.20 -17.69
C ALA A 113 4.18 4.72 -17.88
N ALA A 114 3.34 5.34 -17.04
CA ALA A 114 3.14 6.79 -17.05
C ALA A 114 4.43 7.55 -16.67
N ALA A 115 5.11 7.15 -15.60
CA ALA A 115 6.38 7.73 -15.17
C ALA A 115 7.47 7.69 -16.27
N ARG A 116 7.55 6.57 -17.00
CA ARG A 116 8.44 6.41 -18.16
C ARG A 116 8.11 7.39 -19.28
N ARG A 117 6.82 7.56 -19.63
CA ARG A 117 6.40 8.53 -20.67
C ARG A 117 6.63 9.99 -20.26
N LEU A 118 6.59 10.28 -18.97
CA LEU A 118 6.92 11.60 -18.42
C LEU A 118 8.44 11.87 -18.39
N ASN A 119 9.29 10.86 -18.62
CA ASN A 119 10.73 10.90 -18.35
C ASN A 119 11.08 11.26 -16.90
N ASP A 120 10.21 10.93 -15.95
CA ASP A 120 10.47 11.16 -14.53
C ASP A 120 11.29 10.00 -13.95
N ARG A 121 12.62 10.15 -14.03
CA ARG A 121 13.57 9.13 -13.53
C ARG A 121 13.39 8.84 -12.04
N LYS A 122 13.05 9.84 -11.23
CA LYS A 122 12.85 9.66 -9.79
C LYS A 122 11.60 8.82 -9.53
N ALA A 123 10.49 9.16 -10.18
CA ALA A 123 9.26 8.38 -10.09
C ALA A 123 9.46 6.94 -10.60
N VAL A 124 10.20 6.74 -11.71
CA VAL A 124 10.51 5.39 -12.21
C VAL A 124 11.25 4.55 -11.17
N ILE A 125 12.25 5.11 -10.48
CA ILE A 125 13.00 4.40 -9.43
C ILE A 125 12.08 4.06 -8.25
N ALA A 126 11.33 5.05 -7.76
CA ALA A 126 10.46 4.89 -6.60
C ALA A 126 9.33 3.86 -6.86
N ILE A 127 8.64 3.97 -8.00
CA ILE A 127 7.56 3.04 -8.38
C ILE A 127 8.13 1.65 -8.63
N SER A 128 9.31 1.52 -9.23
CA SER A 128 9.94 0.21 -9.44
C SER A 128 10.35 -0.45 -8.12
N LYS A 129 10.79 0.32 -7.11
CA LYS A 129 11.01 -0.20 -5.76
C LYS A 129 9.70 -0.68 -5.15
N ALA A 130 8.67 0.18 -5.15
CA ALA A 130 7.36 -0.18 -4.62
C ALA A 130 6.78 -1.43 -5.29
N ALA A 131 6.93 -1.60 -6.61
CA ALA A 131 6.48 -2.80 -7.31
C ALA A 131 7.20 -4.07 -6.85
N ARG A 132 8.51 -4.01 -6.54
CA ARG A 132 9.25 -5.14 -5.97
C ARG A 132 8.78 -5.46 -4.56
N ASP A 133 8.55 -4.43 -3.74
CA ASP A 133 8.03 -4.57 -2.38
C ASP A 133 6.64 -5.23 -2.44
N LEU A 134 5.75 -4.79 -3.33
CA LEU A 134 4.45 -5.41 -3.59
C LEU A 134 4.55 -6.89 -4.02
N GLN A 135 5.54 -7.25 -4.83
CA GLN A 135 5.75 -8.66 -5.21
C GLN A 135 6.13 -9.53 -3.99
N LYS A 136 6.93 -9.00 -3.06
CA LYS A 136 7.24 -9.70 -1.80
C LYS A 136 5.97 -9.87 -0.96
N MET A 137 5.17 -8.81 -0.84
CA MET A 137 3.88 -8.85 -0.12
C MET A 137 2.93 -9.89 -0.71
N SER A 138 2.77 -9.91 -2.04
CA SER A 138 1.94 -10.89 -2.76
C SER A 138 2.37 -12.32 -2.44
N ARG A 139 3.67 -12.61 -2.54
CA ARG A 139 4.20 -13.96 -2.27
C ARG A 139 3.98 -14.39 -0.83
N ALA A 140 4.19 -13.49 0.13
CA ALA A 140 3.96 -13.76 1.53
C ALA A 140 2.47 -14.03 1.83
N TYR A 141 1.57 -13.26 1.21
CA TYR A 141 0.13 -13.46 1.32
C TYR A 141 -0.31 -14.80 0.70
N ASP A 142 0.20 -15.14 -0.48
CA ASP A 142 -0.08 -16.43 -1.13
C ASP A 142 0.41 -17.60 -0.28
N ALA A 143 1.61 -17.50 0.30
CA ALA A 143 2.17 -18.52 1.19
C ALA A 143 1.35 -18.69 2.47
N LEU A 144 0.89 -17.58 3.08
CA LEU A 144 0.02 -17.62 4.25
C LEU A 144 -1.33 -18.29 3.92
N ASN A 145 -1.97 -17.91 2.81
CA ASN A 145 -3.25 -18.48 2.40
C ASN A 145 -3.14 -19.96 2.06
N ALA A 146 -2.06 -20.37 1.36
CA ALA A 146 -1.79 -21.78 1.09
C ALA A 146 -1.68 -22.58 2.40
N ARG A 147 -0.94 -22.05 3.39
CA ARG A 147 -0.79 -22.71 4.69
C ARG A 147 -2.10 -22.81 5.46
N LEU A 148 -2.91 -21.75 5.47
CA LEU A 148 -4.24 -21.76 6.11
C LEU A 148 -5.17 -22.79 5.46
N ALA A 149 -5.13 -22.94 4.14
CA ALA A 149 -5.90 -23.94 3.42
C ALA A 149 -5.48 -25.38 3.79
N GLU A 150 -4.17 -25.64 3.89
CA GLU A 150 -3.64 -26.95 4.34
C GLU A 150 -4.11 -27.34 5.75
N LEU A 151 -4.26 -26.35 6.64
CA LEU A 151 -4.64 -26.54 8.03
C LEU A 151 -6.16 -26.58 8.26
N GLY A 152 -6.95 -26.61 7.19
CA GLY A 152 -8.41 -26.61 7.28
C GLY A 152 -8.98 -25.32 7.88
N GLY A 153 -8.27 -24.20 7.75
CA GLY A 153 -8.74 -22.87 8.14
C GLY A 153 -8.78 -22.57 9.65
N GLY A 154 -8.24 -23.43 10.51
CA GLY A 154 -8.35 -23.21 11.97
C GLY A 154 -7.28 -23.85 12.87
N ALA A 155 -6.38 -24.69 12.36
CA ALA A 155 -5.28 -25.18 13.20
C ALA A 155 -4.18 -24.11 13.32
N GLU A 156 -3.96 -23.59 14.52
CA GLU A 156 -2.85 -22.69 14.82
C GLU A 156 -1.59 -23.51 15.12
N ASP A 157 -0.56 -23.34 14.30
CA ASP A 157 0.78 -23.85 14.57
C ASP A 157 1.82 -22.71 14.56
N PRO A 158 3.02 -22.93 15.12
CA PRO A 158 4.05 -21.88 15.20
C PRO A 158 4.51 -21.33 13.85
N LYS A 159 4.50 -22.13 12.77
CA LYS A 159 4.91 -21.68 11.43
C LYS A 159 3.83 -20.78 10.81
N THR A 160 2.56 -21.14 10.97
CA THR A 160 1.44 -20.32 10.50
C THR A 160 1.38 -19.00 11.25
N SER A 161 1.65 -19.03 12.56
CA SER A 161 1.79 -17.83 13.39
C SER A 161 2.97 -16.96 12.95
N GLU A 162 4.11 -17.56 12.61
CA GLU A 162 5.24 -16.81 12.06
C GLU A 162 4.91 -16.16 10.72
N LEU A 163 4.30 -16.87 9.77
CA LEU A 163 3.90 -16.32 8.47
C LEU A 163 2.93 -15.14 8.63
N ALA A 164 1.89 -15.30 9.45
CA ALA A 164 0.92 -14.25 9.72
C ALA A 164 1.57 -13.05 10.41
N GLY A 165 2.40 -13.30 11.41
CA GLY A 165 3.09 -12.27 12.17
C GLY A 165 4.07 -11.47 11.30
N ARG A 166 4.89 -12.15 10.50
CA ARG A 166 5.82 -11.51 9.55
C ARG A 166 5.05 -10.70 8.51
N TYR A 167 3.96 -11.23 7.97
CA TYR A 167 3.12 -10.50 7.01
C TYR A 167 2.52 -9.23 7.62
N TYR A 168 1.88 -9.30 8.78
CA TYR A 168 1.25 -8.13 9.38
C TYR A 168 2.28 -7.11 9.90
N CYS A 169 3.31 -7.53 10.64
CA CYS A 169 4.29 -6.60 11.21
C CYS A 169 5.29 -6.07 10.16
N LEU A 170 5.88 -6.94 9.35
CA LEU A 170 7.06 -6.60 8.54
C LEU A 170 6.70 -6.15 7.13
N LEU A 171 5.52 -6.52 6.64
CA LEU A 171 5.07 -6.18 5.28
C LEU A 171 3.94 -5.14 5.33
N LYS A 172 2.87 -5.37 6.09
CA LYS A 172 1.77 -4.40 6.23
C LYS A 172 2.00 -3.31 7.27
N GLN A 173 3.00 -3.47 8.14
CA GLN A 173 3.25 -2.59 9.29
C GLN A 173 2.05 -2.43 10.24
N GLU A 174 1.16 -3.43 10.26
CA GLU A 174 0.02 -3.58 11.17
C GLU A 174 0.50 -4.29 12.46
N TRP A 175 1.39 -3.64 13.21
CA TRP A 175 2.09 -4.23 14.37
C TRP A 175 1.14 -4.80 15.43
N ASP A 176 0.07 -4.07 15.78
CA ASP A 176 -0.89 -4.50 16.79
C ASP A 176 -1.58 -5.83 16.41
N LYS A 177 -1.80 -6.04 15.10
CA LYS A 177 -2.38 -7.27 14.58
C LYS A 177 -1.35 -8.39 14.48
N GLY A 178 -0.10 -8.08 14.10
CA GLY A 178 0.94 -9.07 13.84
C GLY A 178 1.68 -9.56 15.08
N LEU A 179 1.87 -8.73 16.11
CA LEU A 179 2.63 -9.08 17.32
C LEU A 179 2.07 -10.32 18.04
N PRO A 180 0.75 -10.50 18.23
CA PRO A 180 0.20 -11.72 18.82
C PRO A 180 0.53 -13.00 18.03
N TYR A 181 0.72 -12.90 16.71
CA TYR A 181 1.15 -14.02 15.88
C TYR A 181 2.67 -14.24 15.99
N LEU A 182 3.47 -13.17 15.92
CA LEU A 182 4.93 -13.29 16.13
C LEU A 182 5.28 -13.83 17.52
N ALA A 183 4.51 -13.49 18.56
CA ALA A 183 4.68 -14.03 19.92
C ALA A 183 4.45 -15.55 20.02
N ARG A 184 3.99 -16.18 18.94
CA ARG A 184 3.83 -17.63 18.76
C ARG A 184 4.66 -18.18 17.57
N ALA A 185 5.54 -17.38 16.98
CA ALA A 185 6.36 -17.76 15.83
C ALA A 185 7.24 -18.98 16.10
N ALA A 186 7.65 -19.69 15.06
CA ALA A 186 8.59 -20.80 15.20
C ALA A 186 10.02 -20.29 15.50
N ASP A 187 10.42 -19.19 14.86
CA ASP A 187 11.66 -18.47 15.16
C ASP A 187 11.69 -17.97 16.61
N ASN A 188 12.71 -18.42 17.36
CA ASN A 188 12.82 -18.14 18.79
C ASN A 188 13.14 -16.68 19.10
N ASP A 189 13.92 -16.01 18.25
CA ASP A 189 14.36 -14.63 18.47
C ASP A 189 13.18 -13.69 18.23
N LEU A 190 12.50 -13.83 17.09
CA LEU A 190 11.30 -13.07 16.77
C LEU A 190 10.19 -13.32 17.78
N ARG A 191 10.03 -14.57 18.24
CA ARG A 191 9.03 -14.89 19.26
C ARG A 191 9.30 -14.15 20.56
N ARG A 192 10.54 -14.15 21.05
CA ARG A 192 10.92 -13.45 22.29
C ARG A 192 10.78 -11.93 22.16
N LEU A 193 11.20 -11.36 21.04
CA LEU A 193 11.05 -9.92 20.79
C LEU A 193 9.58 -9.54 20.79
N ALA A 194 8.73 -10.25 20.06
CA ALA A 194 7.30 -9.96 19.98
C ALA A 194 6.57 -10.16 21.32
N GLN A 195 6.95 -11.16 22.13
CA GLN A 195 6.40 -11.36 23.48
C GLN A 195 6.71 -10.17 24.40
N ARG A 196 7.93 -9.64 24.36
CA ARG A 196 8.28 -8.43 25.13
C ARG A 196 7.63 -7.17 24.57
N ASP A 197 7.52 -7.09 23.26
CA ASP A 197 6.95 -5.93 22.57
C ASP A 197 5.46 -5.76 22.88
N VAL A 198 4.68 -6.85 22.83
CA VAL A 198 3.24 -6.82 23.11
C VAL A 198 2.90 -6.44 24.55
N GLU A 199 3.83 -6.63 25.50
CA GLU A 199 3.67 -6.18 26.89
C GLU A 199 3.73 -4.65 27.04
N ALA A 200 4.16 -3.94 26.00
CA ALA A 200 4.29 -2.48 25.96
C ALA A 200 5.05 -1.91 27.18
N PRO A 201 6.30 -2.35 27.43
CA PRO A 201 7.03 -2.03 28.65
C PRO A 201 7.26 -0.52 28.80
N THR A 202 7.20 -0.03 30.04
CA THR A 202 7.45 1.39 30.38
C THR A 202 8.82 1.64 30.99
N ASP A 203 9.56 0.59 31.35
CA ASP A 203 10.92 0.71 31.87
C ASP A 203 11.88 1.11 30.72
N PRO A 204 12.65 2.20 30.87
CA PRO A 204 13.49 2.72 29.78
C PRO A 204 14.63 1.79 29.39
N MET A 205 15.15 0.95 30.29
CA MET A 205 16.17 -0.05 29.96
C MET A 205 15.56 -1.22 29.19
N VAL A 206 14.36 -1.67 29.57
CA VAL A 206 13.63 -2.71 28.84
C VAL A 206 13.26 -2.23 27.42
N GLN A 207 12.83 -0.98 27.28
CA GLN A 207 12.55 -0.36 25.98
C GLN A 207 13.81 -0.24 25.12
N LEU A 208 14.96 0.12 25.71
CA LEU A 208 16.24 0.17 25.01
C LEU A 208 16.66 -1.21 24.48
N GLU A 209 16.59 -2.24 25.31
CA GLU A 209 16.90 -3.61 24.89
C GLU A 209 15.97 -4.09 23.77
N LEU A 210 14.70 -3.69 23.79
CA LEU A 210 13.74 -4.03 22.75
C LEU A 210 14.06 -3.30 21.44
N ALA A 211 14.50 -2.04 21.53
CA ALA A 211 14.96 -1.27 20.38
C ALA A 211 16.19 -1.92 19.73
N ASP A 212 17.21 -2.24 20.53
CA ASP A 212 18.42 -2.93 20.10
C ASP A 212 18.06 -4.29 19.47
N GLY A 213 17.15 -5.04 20.10
CA GLY A 213 16.74 -6.35 19.60
C GLY A 213 16.04 -6.30 18.24
N TRP A 214 15.14 -5.34 18.02
CA TRP A 214 14.52 -5.15 16.70
C TRP A 214 15.51 -4.65 15.64
N PHE A 215 16.47 -3.80 16.03
CA PHE A 215 17.53 -3.34 15.15
C PHE A 215 18.45 -4.49 14.74
N ASP A 216 18.92 -5.30 15.69
CA ASP A 216 19.78 -6.45 15.40
C ASP A 216 19.06 -7.50 14.54
N ALA A 217 17.76 -7.70 14.78
CA ALA A 217 16.95 -8.60 13.96
C ALA A 217 16.81 -8.11 12.50
N SER A 218 16.80 -6.79 12.26
CA SER A 218 16.65 -6.22 10.92
C SER A 218 17.80 -6.58 9.99
N ALA A 219 19.01 -6.75 10.53
CA ALA A 219 20.22 -7.05 9.76
C ALA A 219 20.17 -8.42 9.04
N ARG A 220 19.23 -9.30 9.42
CA ARG A 220 19.02 -10.61 8.78
C ARG A 220 18.00 -10.55 7.63
N GLU A 221 17.36 -9.41 7.45
CA GLU A 221 16.26 -9.22 6.51
C GLU A 221 16.69 -8.34 5.32
N SER A 222 15.78 -8.13 4.39
CA SER A 222 15.95 -7.18 3.29
C SER A 222 14.70 -6.31 3.15
N ASP A 223 14.79 -5.15 2.51
CA ASP A 223 13.63 -4.28 2.29
C ASP A 223 12.47 -4.99 1.59
N PRO A 224 11.21 -4.84 2.03
CA PRO A 224 10.74 -3.88 3.05
C PRO A 224 10.73 -4.39 4.50
N GLU A 225 11.03 -5.66 4.75
CA GLU A 225 11.00 -6.23 6.10
C GLU A 225 12.06 -5.63 7.03
N GLN A 226 13.28 -5.43 6.50
CA GLN A 226 14.37 -4.74 7.20
C GLN A 226 13.94 -3.35 7.67
N GLU A 227 13.47 -2.52 6.73
CA GLU A 227 12.98 -1.16 7.00
C GLU A 227 11.88 -1.15 8.08
N SER A 228 10.98 -2.14 8.05
CA SER A 228 9.89 -2.24 9.04
C SER A 228 10.42 -2.53 10.45
N MET A 229 11.38 -3.45 10.58
CA MET A 229 12.03 -3.72 11.87
C MET A 229 12.80 -2.50 12.39
N GLU A 230 13.53 -1.80 11.52
CA GLU A 230 14.25 -0.57 11.86
C GLU A 230 13.30 0.55 12.32
N ARG A 231 12.12 0.68 11.69
CA ARG A 231 11.07 1.59 12.14
C ARG A 231 10.52 1.21 13.52
N ARG A 232 10.38 -0.08 13.81
CA ARG A 232 9.96 -0.55 15.15
C ARG A 232 11.05 -0.30 16.20
N ALA A 233 12.31 -0.53 15.85
CA ALA A 233 13.45 -0.21 16.71
C ALA A 233 13.48 1.29 17.04
N LEU A 234 13.31 2.16 16.04
CA LEU A 234 13.25 3.60 16.24
C LEU A 234 12.12 4.03 17.18
N LEU A 235 10.94 3.41 17.09
CA LEU A 235 9.82 3.66 18.01
C LEU A 235 10.24 3.37 19.46
N TRP A 236 10.93 2.26 19.69
CA TRP A 236 11.38 1.87 21.02
C TRP A 236 12.56 2.70 21.54
N TYR A 237 13.51 3.08 20.69
CA TYR A 237 14.54 4.05 21.06
C TYR A 237 13.91 5.37 21.50
N ASP A 238 12.91 5.87 20.75
CA ASP A 238 12.22 7.12 21.07
C ASP A 238 11.41 7.04 22.37
N ALA A 239 10.88 5.86 22.70
CA ALA A 239 10.26 5.62 24.00
C ALA A 239 11.30 5.66 25.13
N ALA A 240 12.40 4.90 24.99
CA ALA A 240 13.45 4.80 25.99
C ALA A 240 14.10 6.16 26.29
N LEU A 241 14.42 6.93 25.25
CA LEU A 241 15.13 8.20 25.34
C LEU A 241 14.39 9.29 26.13
N LYS A 242 13.06 9.17 26.29
CA LYS A 242 12.27 10.09 27.12
C LYS A 242 12.64 10.03 28.60
N SER A 243 13.01 8.85 29.08
CA SER A 243 13.22 8.58 30.51
C SER A 243 14.58 7.98 30.85
N LEU A 244 15.41 7.65 29.85
CA LEU A 244 16.77 7.17 30.07
C LEU A 244 17.60 8.25 30.82
N PRO A 245 18.28 7.86 31.92
CA PRO A 245 19.17 8.75 32.64
C PRO A 245 20.38 9.13 31.78
N ALA A 246 21.03 10.24 32.11
CA ALA A 246 22.27 10.63 31.46
C ALA A 246 23.34 9.54 31.65
N GLY A 247 23.97 9.12 30.56
CA GLY A 247 24.97 8.05 30.57
C GLY A 247 25.27 7.52 29.18
N LEU A 248 26.20 6.58 29.11
CA LEU A 248 26.66 6.01 27.82
C LEU A 248 25.52 5.33 27.04
N ALA A 249 24.61 4.64 27.74
CA ALA A 249 23.46 4.00 27.11
C ALA A 249 22.58 5.00 26.36
N LYS A 250 22.28 6.15 26.99
CA LYS A 250 21.53 7.23 26.36
C LYS A 250 22.25 7.82 25.15
N LEU A 251 23.54 8.11 25.26
CA LEU A 251 24.34 8.65 24.14
C LEU A 251 24.36 7.71 22.93
N LYS A 252 24.49 6.40 23.17
CA LYS A 252 24.44 5.39 22.10
C LYS A 252 23.06 5.33 21.46
N ALA A 253 21.99 5.28 22.26
CA ALA A 253 20.62 5.24 21.79
C ALA A 253 20.25 6.50 20.97
N GLU A 254 20.69 7.69 21.41
CA GLU A 254 20.51 8.95 20.67
C GLU A 254 21.18 8.91 19.30
N GLN A 255 22.43 8.43 19.25
CA GLN A 255 23.17 8.31 18.00
C GLN A 255 22.52 7.28 17.06
N GLN A 256 22.16 6.10 17.57
CA GLN A 256 21.52 5.05 16.79
C GLN A 256 20.16 5.51 16.22
N ALA A 257 19.31 6.13 17.06
CA ALA A 257 18.03 6.68 16.60
C ALA A 257 18.20 7.80 15.58
N LYS A 258 19.26 8.61 15.68
CA LYS A 258 19.58 9.65 14.69
C LYS A 258 20.01 9.05 13.36
N ASP A 259 20.84 8.01 13.37
CA ASP A 259 21.30 7.33 12.16
C ASP A 259 20.12 6.63 11.45
N LEU A 260 19.29 5.90 12.19
CA LEU A 260 18.06 5.29 11.67
C LEU A 260 17.13 6.34 11.03
N ARG A 261 16.91 7.50 11.67
CA ARG A 261 16.09 8.57 11.08
C ARG A 261 16.65 9.09 9.76
N ARG A 262 17.98 9.20 9.65
CA ARG A 262 18.64 9.64 8.41
C ARG A 262 18.44 8.61 7.30
N GLU A 263 18.64 7.34 7.59
CA GLU A 263 18.50 6.24 6.64
C GLU A 263 17.05 6.08 6.16
N LEU A 264 16.11 5.96 7.10
CA LEU A 264 14.66 5.85 6.83
C LEU A 264 14.07 7.10 6.17
N GLY A 265 14.69 8.27 6.37
CA GLY A 265 14.31 9.54 5.74
C GLY A 265 14.84 9.67 4.32
N GLY A 266 16.07 9.24 4.06
CA GLY A 266 16.67 9.23 2.73
C GLY A 266 16.04 8.20 1.78
N GLN A 267 15.45 7.12 2.32
CA GLN A 267 14.69 6.14 1.55
C GLN A 267 13.32 6.65 1.05
N ARG A 268 12.80 7.76 1.61
CA ARG A 268 11.49 8.35 1.24
C ARG A 268 11.58 9.41 0.14
N SER A 269 12.78 9.83 -0.28
CA SER A 269 13.04 10.88 -1.28
C SER A 269 13.45 10.31 -2.64
#